data_AF-A0A8H7X7D7-F1
#
_entry.id   AF-A0A8H7X7D7-F1
#
_cell.length_a   1.000
_cell.length_b   1.000
_cell.length_c   1.000
_cell.angle_alpha   90.00
_cell.angle_beta   90.00
_cell.angle_gamma   90.00
#
_symmetry.space_group_name_H-M   'P 1'
#
loop_
_entity.id
_entity.type
_entity.pdbx_description
1 polymer ?
#
loop_
_entity_poly.entity_id
_entity_poly.type
_entity_poly.pdbx_seq_one_letter_code
_entity_poly.pdbx_strand_id
1 'polypeptide(L)'
;MKILLILNPKTNNPQNEPSTHLRTAVAETSISEVQRLLFWRSEINLTRADLGDALVEASQAGHEEIVQLLLEAGVDVNHTGNDNGSALMAASRNGYRGVMRMLLEAGARVEMVHAYGYMLREVLNEVWMRG
;
A
#
# COMPACT_ATOMS: atom_id res chain seq x y z
N MET A 1 19.67 -4.17 -20.16
CA MET A 1 18.79 -5.35 -20.22
C MET A 1 19.17 -6.32 -19.11
N LYS A 2 18.67 -6.13 -17.88
CA LYS A 2 19.03 -6.96 -16.69
C LYS A 2 17.84 -7.34 -15.79
N ILE A 3 16.65 -6.76 -16.00
CA ILE A 3 15.48 -6.96 -15.13
C ILE A 3 14.83 -8.33 -15.37
N LEU A 4 14.83 -8.82 -16.61
CA LEU A 4 14.32 -10.16 -16.98
C LEU A 4 15.06 -11.34 -16.31
N LEU A 5 16.22 -11.13 -15.67
CA LEU A 5 16.96 -12.25 -15.05
C LEU A 5 16.59 -12.51 -13.59
N ILE A 6 16.12 -11.51 -12.83
CA ILE A 6 15.80 -11.69 -11.40
C ILE A 6 14.35 -12.18 -11.21
N LEU A 7 13.41 -11.66 -12.01
CA LEU A 7 12.00 -12.04 -11.98
C LEU A 7 11.69 -13.04 -13.11
N ASN A 8 12.47 -14.12 -13.22
CA ASN A 8 12.27 -15.12 -14.28
C ASN A 8 11.05 -15.99 -13.93
N PRO A 9 9.89 -15.83 -14.61
CA PRO A 9 8.65 -16.54 -14.27
C PRO A 9 8.72 -18.04 -14.56
N LYS A 10 9.84 -18.54 -15.11
CA LYS A 10 10.07 -19.97 -15.38
C LYS A 10 10.69 -20.72 -14.22
N THR A 11 11.20 -20.03 -13.21
CA THR A 11 11.63 -20.67 -11.97
C THR A 11 10.39 -20.72 -11.07
N ASN A 12 9.79 -21.88 -10.85
CA ASN A 12 8.63 -22.08 -9.95
C ASN A 12 8.96 -21.79 -8.47
N ASN A 13 9.66 -20.70 -8.18
CA ASN A 13 10.01 -20.25 -6.85
C ASN A 13 9.09 -19.06 -6.50
N PRO A 14 8.22 -19.17 -5.49
CA PRO A 14 7.30 -18.09 -5.10
C PRO A 14 8.02 -16.79 -4.68
N GLN A 15 9.32 -16.86 -4.34
CA GLN A 15 10.16 -15.68 -4.07
C GLN A 15 10.57 -14.91 -5.32
N ASN A 16 10.41 -15.51 -6.50
CA ASN A 16 10.70 -14.88 -7.79
C ASN A 16 9.44 -14.27 -8.44
N GLU A 17 8.29 -14.38 -7.76
CA GLU A 17 7.07 -13.71 -8.21
C GLU A 17 7.21 -12.18 -8.00
N PRO A 18 6.90 -11.37 -9.02
CA PRO A 18 6.97 -9.91 -8.95
C PRO A 18 6.23 -9.30 -7.76
N SER A 19 5.08 -9.88 -7.38
CA SER A 19 4.28 -9.45 -6.23
C SER A 19 4.96 -9.72 -4.90
N THR A 20 5.59 -10.89 -4.74
CA THR A 20 6.41 -11.22 -3.56
C THR A 20 7.59 -10.27 -3.44
N HIS A 21 8.28 -9.97 -4.55
CA HIS A 21 9.39 -9.03 -4.54
C HIS A 21 8.93 -7.63 -4.11
N LEU A 22 7.81 -7.15 -4.64
CA LEU A 22 7.25 -5.86 -4.23
C LEU A 22 6.96 -5.82 -2.73
N ARG A 23 6.29 -6.84 -2.18
CA ARG A 23 5.99 -6.91 -0.74
C ARG A 23 7.26 -6.98 0.12
N THR A 24 8.26 -7.74 -0.29
CA THR A 24 9.57 -7.76 0.39
C THR A 24 10.23 -6.37 0.37
N ALA A 25 10.25 -5.69 -0.78
CA ALA A 25 10.80 -4.33 -0.87
C ALA A 25 10.03 -3.34 0.02
N VAL A 26 8.70 -3.49 0.14
CA VAL A 26 7.87 -2.72 1.08
C VAL A 26 8.27 -3.01 2.53
N ALA A 27 8.36 -4.28 2.91
CA ALA A 27 8.71 -4.71 4.26
C ALA A 27 10.14 -4.29 4.66
N GLU A 28 11.06 -4.23 3.70
CA GLU A 28 12.44 -3.76 3.89
C GLU A 28 12.57 -2.23 3.78
N THR A 29 11.49 -1.49 3.56
CA THR A 29 11.48 -0.03 3.35
C THR A 29 12.33 0.47 2.17
N SER A 30 12.57 -0.40 1.18
CA SER A 30 13.42 -0.09 0.03
C SER A 30 12.69 0.75 -1.01
N ILE A 31 12.67 2.07 -0.80
CA ILE A 31 12.04 3.05 -1.70
C ILE A 31 12.50 2.87 -3.15
N SER A 32 13.81 2.72 -3.36
CA SER A 32 14.39 2.60 -4.70
C SER A 32 13.92 1.34 -5.43
N GLU A 33 13.74 0.22 -4.72
CA GLU A 33 13.26 -1.01 -5.35
C GLU A 33 11.75 -0.94 -5.60
N VAL A 34 10.97 -0.38 -4.67
CA VAL A 34 9.55 -0.08 -4.89
C VAL A 34 9.35 0.78 -6.15
N GLN A 35 10.06 1.90 -6.26
CA GLN A 35 10.00 2.77 -7.45
C GLN A 35 10.36 2.03 -8.73
N ARG A 36 11.42 1.22 -8.70
CA ARG A 36 11.84 0.43 -9.87
C ARG A 36 10.79 -0.59 -10.28
N LEU A 37 10.20 -1.30 -9.33
CA LEU A 37 9.14 -2.28 -9.61
C LEU A 37 7.88 -1.60 -10.16
N LEU A 38 7.50 -0.44 -9.61
CA LEU A 38 6.38 0.35 -10.12
C LEU A 38 6.62 0.88 -11.53
N PHE A 39 7.85 1.32 -11.85
CA PHE A 39 8.22 1.77 -13.18
C PHE A 39 8.04 0.67 -14.23
N TRP A 40 8.48 -0.56 -13.92
CA TRP A 40 8.41 -1.71 -14.83
C TRP A 40 7.16 -2.57 -14.68
N ARG A 41 6.17 -2.13 -13.88
CA ARG A 41 5.02 -2.95 -13.44
C ARG A 41 4.31 -3.72 -14.56
N SER A 42 4.19 -3.11 -15.74
CA SER A 42 3.53 -3.74 -16.90
C SER A 42 4.37 -4.84 -17.54
N GLU A 43 5.70 -4.72 -17.54
CA GLU A 43 6.59 -5.74 -18.10
C GLU A 43 6.74 -6.95 -17.16
N ILE A 44 6.64 -6.70 -15.86
CA ILE A 44 6.74 -7.73 -14.82
C ILE A 44 5.36 -8.22 -14.35
N ASN A 45 4.28 -7.89 -15.06
CA ASN A 45 2.92 -8.35 -14.76
C ASN A 45 2.43 -8.08 -13.31
N LEU A 46 2.85 -6.99 -12.69
CA LEU A 46 2.28 -6.57 -11.41
C LEU A 46 0.81 -6.16 -11.61
N THR A 47 -0.08 -6.85 -10.91
CA THR A 47 -1.50 -6.60 -11.00
C THR A 47 -1.93 -5.49 -10.05
N ARG A 48 -3.15 -4.98 -10.26
CA ARG A 48 -3.74 -3.98 -9.36
C ARG A 48 -3.98 -4.54 -7.96
N ALA A 49 -4.22 -5.85 -7.84
CA ALA A 49 -4.35 -6.54 -6.56
C ALA A 49 -3.00 -6.61 -5.83
N ASP A 50 -1.89 -6.88 -6.53
CA ASP A 50 -0.55 -6.91 -5.93
C ASP A 50 -0.16 -5.54 -5.36
N LEU A 51 -0.47 -4.46 -6.08
CA LEU A 51 -0.29 -3.09 -5.59
C LEU A 51 -1.18 -2.80 -4.37
N GLY A 52 -2.40 -3.34 -4.37
CA GLY A 52 -3.34 -3.20 -3.26
C GLY A 52 -2.83 -3.89 -1.99
N ASP A 53 -2.33 -5.11 -2.11
CA ASP A 53 -1.72 -5.83 -0.99
C ASP A 53 -0.50 -5.09 -0.46
N ALA A 54 0.36 -4.59 -1.35
CA ALA A 54 1.50 -3.75 -0.97
C ALA A 54 1.08 -2.46 -0.23
N LEU A 55 -0.02 -1.82 -0.65
CA LEU A 55 -0.55 -0.63 0.01
C LEU A 55 -1.04 -0.94 1.43
N VAL A 56 -1.72 -2.07 1.61
CA VAL A 56 -2.18 -2.54 2.93
C VAL A 56 -1.00 -2.77 3.85
N GLU A 57 0.05 -3.43 3.38
CA GLU A 57 1.27 -3.68 4.16
C GLU A 57 2.02 -2.41 4.54
N ALA A 58 2.26 -1.52 3.56
CA ALA A 58 2.91 -0.24 3.81
C ALA A 58 2.13 0.59 4.82
N SER A 59 0.79 0.54 4.76
CA SER A 59 -0.09 1.25 5.67
C SER A 59 -0.12 0.63 7.07
N GLN A 60 -0.05 -0.70 7.16
CA GLN A 60 0.09 -1.42 8.42
C GLN A 60 1.41 -1.11 9.12
N ALA A 61 2.48 -0.84 8.36
CA ALA A 61 3.80 -0.55 8.89
C ALA A 61 4.10 0.96 9.05
N GLY A 62 3.19 1.83 8.61
CA GLY A 62 3.35 3.28 8.71
C GLY A 62 4.36 3.88 7.73
N HIS A 63 4.65 3.21 6.61
CA HIS A 63 5.66 3.63 5.64
C HIS A 63 5.12 4.71 4.70
N GLU A 64 5.11 5.96 5.17
CA GLU A 64 4.45 7.07 4.49
C GLU A 64 4.89 7.29 3.04
N GLU A 65 6.20 7.28 2.77
CA GLU A 65 6.74 7.48 1.42
C GLU A 65 6.35 6.35 0.45
N ILE A 66 6.30 5.11 0.93
CA ILE A 66 5.87 3.95 0.13
C ILE A 66 4.36 4.04 -0.16
N VAL A 67 3.56 4.42 0.84
CA VAL A 67 2.13 4.66 0.66
C VAL A 67 1.92 5.71 -0.43
N GLN A 68 2.64 6.83 -0.37
CA GLN A 68 2.57 7.86 -1.40
C GLN A 68 2.89 7.33 -2.80
N LEU A 69 4.00 6.58 -2.97
CA LEU A 69 4.39 6.00 -4.25
C LEU A 69 3.33 5.04 -4.82
N LEU A 70 2.72 4.22 -3.97
CA LEU A 70 1.68 3.29 -4.38
C LEU A 70 0.38 4.02 -4.78
N LEU A 71 0.01 5.09 -4.07
CA LEU A 71 -1.12 5.96 -4.44
C LEU A 71 -0.88 6.68 -5.77
N GLU A 72 0.32 7.21 -6.00
CA GLU A 72 0.72 7.83 -7.26
C GLU A 72 0.73 6.82 -8.42
N ALA A 73 0.98 5.54 -8.15
CA ALA A 73 0.83 4.47 -9.12
C ALA A 73 -0.65 4.19 -9.48
N GLY A 74 -1.62 4.82 -8.83
CA GLY A 74 -3.05 4.67 -9.13
C GLY A 74 -3.61 3.33 -8.69
N VAL A 75 -3.11 2.77 -7.59
CA VAL A 75 -3.71 1.62 -6.91
C VAL A 75 -5.17 1.92 -6.50
N ASP A 76 -5.99 0.89 -6.38
CA ASP A 76 -7.29 1.06 -5.73
C ASP A 76 -7.08 1.27 -4.22
N VAL A 77 -7.27 2.50 -3.74
CA VAL A 77 -7.12 2.86 -2.32
C VAL A 77 -8.07 2.08 -1.40
N ASN A 78 -9.18 1.56 -1.95
CA ASN A 78 -10.17 0.78 -1.22
C ASN A 78 -9.95 -0.73 -1.34
N HIS A 79 -8.82 -1.16 -1.90
CA HIS A 79 -8.44 -2.57 -1.90
C HIS A 79 -8.45 -3.14 -0.49
N THR A 80 -9.01 -4.33 -0.34
CA THR A 80 -9.06 -5.07 0.91
C THR A 80 -8.12 -6.26 0.82
N GLY A 81 -7.07 -6.26 1.64
CA GLY A 81 -6.24 -7.44 1.84
C GLY A 81 -6.95 -8.47 2.73
N ASN A 82 -6.47 -9.70 2.71
CA ASN A 82 -7.16 -10.86 3.31
C ASN A 82 -7.47 -10.71 4.81
N ASP A 83 -6.52 -10.24 5.63
CA ASP A 83 -6.64 -10.25 7.10
C ASP A 83 -6.69 -8.85 7.75
N ASN A 84 -6.18 -7.83 7.04
CA ASN A 84 -6.00 -6.48 7.57
C ASN A 84 -7.16 -5.54 7.25
N GLY A 85 -8.06 -5.95 6.34
CA GLY A 85 -9.04 -5.07 5.74
C GLY A 85 -8.39 -4.09 4.77
N SER A 86 -8.95 -2.89 4.65
CA SER A 86 -8.38 -1.84 3.79
C SER A 86 -7.11 -1.22 4.38
N ALA A 87 -6.35 -0.53 3.54
CA ALA A 87 -5.18 0.24 3.94
C ALA A 87 -5.51 1.23 5.08
N LEU A 88 -6.68 1.87 5.03
CA LEU A 88 -7.13 2.81 6.06
C LEU A 88 -7.39 2.11 7.39
N MET A 89 -7.99 0.92 7.37
CA MET A 89 -8.18 0.10 8.57
C MET A 89 -6.84 -0.31 9.17
N ALA A 90 -5.89 -0.75 8.34
CA ALA A 90 -4.55 -1.16 8.78
C ALA A 90 -3.77 -0.01 9.46
N ALA A 91 -3.78 1.18 8.86
CA ALA A 91 -3.16 2.37 9.45
C ALA A 91 -3.86 2.81 10.74
N SER A 92 -5.20 2.77 10.76
CA SER A 92 -6.01 3.13 11.93
C SER A 92 -5.79 2.18 13.11
N ARG A 93 -5.58 0.87 12.86
CA ARG A 93 -5.28 -0.11 13.90
C ARG A 93 -3.97 0.19 14.63
N ASN A 94 -3.00 0.76 13.92
CA ASN A 94 -1.64 0.98 14.42
C ASN A 94 -1.32 2.44 14.80
N GLY A 95 -2.26 3.37 14.63
CA GLY A 95 -2.04 4.76 15.07
C GLY A 95 -1.39 5.68 14.04
N TYR A 96 -1.22 5.27 12.78
CA TYR A 96 -0.45 6.01 11.78
C TYR A 96 -1.27 7.14 11.14
N ARG A 97 -1.39 8.27 11.84
CA ARG A 97 -2.20 9.43 11.43
C ARG A 97 -1.77 10.04 10.08
N GLY A 98 -0.47 10.10 9.78
CA GLY A 98 0.02 10.61 8.49
C GLY A 98 -0.40 9.74 7.31
N VAL A 99 -0.23 8.42 7.45
CA VAL A 99 -0.77 7.44 6.49
C VAL A 99 -2.29 7.55 6.34
N MET A 100 -3.04 7.62 7.45
CA MET A 100 -4.50 7.78 7.41
C MET A 100 -4.90 9.01 6.61
N ARG A 101 -4.20 10.14 6.80
CA ARG A 101 -4.46 11.38 6.06
C ARG A 101 -4.26 11.19 4.56
N MET A 102 -3.11 10.64 4.13
CA MET A 102 -2.85 10.40 2.71
C MET A 102 -3.89 9.49 2.06
N LEU A 103 -4.30 8.43 2.75
CA LEU A 103 -5.33 7.52 2.27
C LEU A 103 -6.70 8.22 2.14
N LEU A 104 -7.08 9.04 3.11
CA LEU A 104 -8.33 9.81 3.08
C LEU A 104 -8.33 10.86 1.97
N GLU A 105 -7.22 11.57 1.77
CA GLU A 105 -7.02 12.51 0.67
C GLU A 105 -7.09 11.81 -0.69
N ALA A 106 -6.62 10.56 -0.78
CA ALA A 106 -6.74 9.72 -1.95
C ALA A 106 -8.14 9.09 -2.15
N GLY A 107 -9.11 9.39 -1.27
CA GLY A 107 -10.49 8.92 -1.40
C GLY A 107 -10.78 7.56 -0.77
N ALA A 108 -9.99 7.15 0.23
CA ALA A 108 -10.31 5.97 1.04
C ALA A 108 -11.68 6.11 1.70
N ARG A 109 -12.49 5.05 1.60
CA ARG A 109 -13.79 4.96 2.24
C ARG A 109 -13.61 4.78 3.74
N VAL A 110 -14.29 5.64 4.48
CA VAL A 110 -14.37 5.55 5.94
C VAL A 110 -15.30 4.42 6.30
N GLU A 111 -14.73 3.31 6.77
CA GLU A 111 -15.49 2.23 7.37
C GLU A 111 -15.42 2.35 8.90
N MET A 112 -16.56 2.59 9.55
CA MET A 112 -16.61 2.75 11.00
C MET A 112 -16.45 1.40 11.71
N VAL A 113 -15.21 1.07 12.08
CA VAL A 113 -14.93 0.03 13.07
C VAL A 113 -15.00 0.65 14.47
N HIS A 114 -15.96 0.20 15.29
CA HIS A 114 -16.27 0.76 16.61
C HIS A 114 -15.05 0.95 17.53
N ALA A 115 -13.98 0.16 17.36
CA ALA A 115 -12.76 0.24 18.18
C ALA A 115 -11.79 1.39 17.81
N TYR A 116 -11.87 1.96 16.60
CA TYR A 116 -10.90 2.96 16.10
C TYR A 116 -11.54 4.31 15.75
N GLY A 117 -12.84 4.45 16.01
CA GLY A 117 -13.65 5.60 15.61
C GLY A 117 -13.17 6.94 16.16
N TYR A 118 -12.56 6.98 17.35
CA TYR A 118 -12.06 8.24 17.93
C TYR A 118 -10.91 8.83 17.13
N MET A 119 -9.89 8.03 16.83
CA MET A 119 -8.72 8.53 16.09
C MET A 119 -9.07 8.85 14.65
N LEU A 120 -9.91 8.02 14.01
CA LEU A 120 -10.40 8.30 12.67
C LEU A 120 -11.20 9.61 12.66
N ARG A 121 -12.08 9.84 13.63
CA ARG A 121 -12.85 11.09 13.76
C ARG A 121 -11.96 12.33 13.88
N GLU A 122 -10.88 12.26 14.66
CA GLU A 122 -9.94 13.38 14.78
C GLU A 122 -9.24 13.68 13.44
N VAL A 123 -8.75 12.65 12.73
CA VAL A 123 -8.14 12.84 11.41
C VAL A 123 -9.16 13.36 10.39
N LEU A 124 -10.40 12.87 10.42
CA LEU A 124 -11.48 13.38 9.56
C LEU A 124 -11.80 14.86 9.81
N ASN A 125 -11.75 15.30 11.07
CA ASN A 125 -11.91 16.72 11.39
C ASN A 125 -10.76 17.56 10.80
N GLU A 126 -9.54 17.02 10.76
CA GLU A 126 -8.41 17.71 10.13
C GLU A 126 -8.54 17.78 8.59
N VAL A 127 -9.01 16.70 7.96
CA VAL A 127 -9.07 16.58 6.49
C VAL A 127 -10.31 17.24 5.88
N TRP A 128 -11.48 17.14 6.53
CA TRP A 128 -12.76 17.58 5.94
C TRP A 128 -13.46 18.74 6.66
N MET A 129 -13.15 19.02 7.93
CA MET A 129 -13.85 20.07 8.71
C MET A 129 -13.13 21.42 8.75
N ARG A 130 -11.99 21.58 8.05
CA ARG A 130 -11.33 22.87 7.88
C ARG A 130 -11.92 23.61 6.67
N GLY A 131 -13.11 24.19 6.88
CA GLY A 131 -13.71 25.20 6.01
C GLY A 131 -13.36 26.60 6.48
#